data_AF-A0A932DYB7-F1
#
_entry.id   AF-A0A932DYB7-F1
#
_cell.length_a   1.000
_cell.length_b   1.000
_cell.length_c   1.000
_cell.angle_alpha   90.00
_cell.angle_beta   90.00
_cell.angle_gamma   90.00
#
_symmetry.space_group_name_H-M   'P 1'
#
loop_
_entity.id
_entity.type
_entity.pdbx_description
1 polymer ?
#
loop_
_entity_poly.entity_id
_entity_poly.type
_entity_poly.pdbx_seq_one_letter_code
_entity_poly.pdbx_strand_id
1 'polypeptide(L)'
;MKTGIAHLPLHSGKAPSWLFQRMKRLAREIIIAIVSEYGPQEIPKRLSDPFWFQALGCVLGFDWHSSGVTTTTCGALKEGIKGLEKELGLFIAGAFGYHLKEESLFRTGFLPPLKNARILYVGNSSLEGAVRLLLNEELLSKSVSIARTAQVLELSQNPEFENIFIRVMHF
;
A
#
# COMPACT_ATOMS: atom_id res chain seq x y z
N MET A 1 9.71 32.91 -19.66
CA MET A 1 11.14 32.52 -19.68
C MET A 1 11.22 31.03 -19.39
N LYS A 2 11.98 30.22 -20.14
CA LYS A 2 12.04 28.75 -19.95
C LYS A 2 13.07 28.45 -18.86
N THR A 3 12.64 27.89 -17.73
CA THR A 3 13.47 27.73 -16.51
C THR A 3 14.30 26.44 -16.46
N GLY A 4 14.03 25.49 -17.35
CA GLY A 4 14.79 24.23 -17.45
C GLY A 4 14.20 23.27 -18.47
N ILE A 5 14.82 22.09 -18.60
CA ILE A 5 14.32 20.94 -19.36
C ILE A 5 14.52 19.71 -18.48
N ALA A 6 13.43 19.01 -18.14
CA ALA A 6 13.48 17.73 -17.44
C ALA A 6 13.35 16.59 -18.45
N HIS A 7 14.35 15.71 -18.51
CA HIS A 7 14.23 14.45 -19.25
C HIS A 7 13.67 13.37 -18.32
N LEU A 8 12.46 12.90 -18.64
CA LEU A 8 11.76 11.84 -17.91
C LEU A 8 11.60 10.61 -18.83
N PRO A 9 12.68 9.81 -19.05
CA PRO A 9 12.60 8.66 -19.93
C PRO A 9 11.69 7.56 -19.34
N LEU A 10 10.79 7.05 -20.17
CA LEU A 10 10.01 5.84 -19.85
C LEU A 10 10.94 4.63 -19.86
N HIS A 11 11.22 4.11 -18.67
CA HIS A 11 12.05 2.92 -18.51
C HIS A 11 11.19 1.66 -18.77
N SER A 12 11.47 0.97 -19.87
CA SER A 12 10.85 -0.32 -20.20
C SER A 12 11.65 -1.49 -19.62
N GLY A 13 10.98 -2.62 -19.38
CA GLY A 13 11.58 -3.82 -18.79
C GLY A 13 11.29 -3.98 -17.30
N LYS A 14 12.18 -4.68 -16.59
CA LYS A 14 12.07 -4.98 -15.15
C LYS A 14 13.38 -4.64 -14.46
N ALA A 15 13.31 -4.29 -13.17
CA ALA A 15 14.51 -4.17 -12.34
C ALA A 15 15.37 -5.46 -12.43
N PRO A 16 16.69 -5.37 -12.65
CA PRO A 16 17.55 -6.54 -12.73
C PRO A 16 17.43 -7.41 -11.48
N SER A 17 17.39 -8.74 -11.65
CA SER A 17 17.13 -9.68 -10.55
C SER A 17 18.14 -9.55 -9.41
N TRP A 18 19.41 -9.31 -9.72
CA TRP A 18 20.48 -9.06 -8.75
C TRP A 18 20.26 -7.77 -7.94
N LEU A 19 19.75 -6.70 -8.58
CA LEU A 19 19.45 -5.44 -7.92
C LEU A 19 18.25 -5.64 -7.01
N PHE A 20 17.16 -6.21 -7.55
CA PHE A 20 15.94 -6.46 -6.79
C PHE A 20 16.16 -7.38 -5.57
N GLN A 21 17.07 -8.35 -5.66
CA GLN A 21 17.49 -9.16 -4.50
C GLN A 21 18.17 -8.31 -3.40
N ARG A 22 19.02 -7.34 -3.78
CA ARG A 22 19.64 -6.39 -2.83
C ARG A 22 18.60 -5.43 -2.26
N MET A 23 17.71 -4.88 -3.11
CA MET A 23 16.58 -4.03 -2.70
C MET A 23 15.75 -4.70 -1.61
N LYS A 24 15.32 -5.97 -1.81
CA LYS A 24 14.53 -6.72 -0.81
C LYS A 24 15.23 -6.83 0.55
N ARG A 25 16.55 -7.08 0.56
CA ARG A 25 17.33 -7.19 1.79
C ARG A 25 17.44 -5.84 2.50
N LEU A 26 17.84 -4.80 1.79
CA LEU A 26 17.96 -3.46 2.37
C LEU A 26 16.60 -2.89 2.83
N ALA A 27 15.54 -3.13 2.05
CA ALA A 27 14.16 -2.74 2.40
C ALA A 27 13.66 -3.47 3.66
N ARG A 28 14.00 -4.75 3.85
CA ARG A 28 13.71 -5.48 5.09
C ARG A 28 14.36 -4.78 6.29
N GLU A 29 15.67 -4.58 6.27
CA GLU A 29 16.39 -4.02 7.43
C GLU A 29 15.93 -2.59 7.74
N ILE A 30 15.66 -1.76 6.72
CA ILE A 30 15.11 -0.42 6.90
C ILE A 30 13.71 -0.48 7.56
N ILE A 31 12.82 -1.38 7.13
CA ILE A 31 11.48 -1.48 7.73
C ILE A 31 11.55 -2.02 9.16
N ILE A 32 12.40 -3.02 9.43
CA ILE A 32 12.63 -3.53 10.79
C ILE A 32 13.10 -2.37 11.69
N ALA A 33 14.13 -1.62 11.29
CA ALA A 33 14.66 -0.51 12.08
C ALA A 33 13.60 0.57 12.38
N ILE A 34 12.78 0.99 11.39
CA ILE A 34 11.74 2.01 11.63
C ILE A 34 10.60 1.44 12.51
N VAL A 35 10.23 0.16 12.37
CA VAL A 35 9.21 -0.48 13.23
C VAL A 35 9.71 -0.65 14.66
N SER A 36 10.97 -1.04 14.86
CA SER A 36 11.58 -1.16 16.19
C SER A 36 11.67 0.18 16.93
N GLU A 37 11.98 1.27 16.21
CA GLU A 37 12.18 2.60 16.81
C GLU A 37 10.87 3.38 16.99
N TYR A 38 9.92 3.29 16.04
CA TYR A 38 8.73 4.15 15.99
C TYR A 38 7.38 3.41 15.90
N GLY A 39 7.38 2.09 15.74
CA GLY A 39 6.20 1.23 15.80
C GLY A 39 5.38 1.07 14.50
N PRO A 40 4.46 0.08 14.45
CA PRO A 40 3.65 -0.27 13.27
C PRO A 40 2.64 0.79 12.77
N GLN A 41 2.56 1.95 13.41
CA GLN A 41 1.72 3.09 13.05
C GLN A 41 2.50 4.26 12.43
N GLU A 42 3.84 4.27 12.53
CA GLU A 42 4.65 5.38 12.04
C GLU A 42 4.95 5.28 10.55
N ILE A 43 5.25 4.06 10.17
CA ILE A 43 5.51 3.70 8.80
C ILE A 43 4.29 4.17 7.93
N PRO A 44 2.99 3.85 8.18
CA PRO A 44 1.81 4.40 7.47
C PRO A 44 1.93 5.78 6.83
N LYS A 45 2.33 6.76 7.64
CA LYS A 45 2.46 8.18 7.32
C LYS A 45 3.53 8.46 6.24
N ARG A 46 4.57 7.61 6.17
CA ARG A 46 5.81 7.81 5.40
C ARG A 46 5.88 7.15 4.01
N LEU A 47 4.85 6.48 3.45
CA LEU A 47 4.74 6.26 1.97
C LEU A 47 3.65 7.16 1.41
N SER A 48 2.71 7.60 2.25
CA SER A 48 1.84 8.73 1.94
C SER A 48 2.64 10.02 1.69
N ASP A 49 3.84 10.16 2.28
CA ASP A 49 4.81 11.20 1.92
C ASP A 49 5.56 10.84 0.61
N PRO A 50 5.40 11.63 -0.47
CA PRO A 50 6.00 11.34 -1.77
C PRO A 50 7.51 11.60 -1.81
N PHE A 51 8.03 12.57 -1.05
CA PHE A 51 9.47 12.86 -1.02
C PHE A 51 10.23 11.78 -0.26
N TRP A 52 9.68 11.34 0.87
CA TRP A 52 10.23 10.21 1.62
C TRP A 52 10.18 8.92 0.78
N PHE A 53 9.07 8.66 0.08
CA PHE A 53 8.95 7.51 -0.83
C PHE A 53 10.06 7.52 -1.88
N GLN A 54 10.25 8.65 -2.56
CA GLN A 54 11.25 8.80 -3.61
C GLN A 54 12.67 8.62 -3.06
N ALA A 55 12.97 9.18 -1.88
CA ALA A 55 14.25 9.02 -1.20
C ALA A 55 14.52 7.54 -0.83
N LEU A 56 13.51 6.78 -0.37
CA LEU A 56 13.66 5.34 -0.16
C LEU A 56 13.97 4.61 -1.47
N GLY A 57 13.25 4.93 -2.55
CA GLY A 57 13.54 4.38 -3.88
C GLY A 57 15.01 4.56 -4.28
N CYS A 58 15.53 5.78 -4.10
CA CYS A 58 16.94 6.11 -4.32
C CYS A 58 17.90 5.30 -3.41
N VAL A 59 17.62 5.22 -2.11
CA VAL A 59 18.43 4.45 -1.15
C VAL A 59 18.47 2.95 -1.47
N LEU A 60 17.38 2.39 -2.03
CA LEU A 60 17.34 1.01 -2.48
C LEU A 60 18.14 0.76 -3.78
N GLY A 61 18.67 1.81 -4.41
CA GLY A 61 19.47 1.73 -5.64
C GLY A 61 18.64 1.92 -6.92
N PHE A 62 17.56 2.68 -6.86
CA PHE A 62 16.74 3.07 -8.01
C PHE A 62 16.99 4.53 -8.39
N ASP A 63 17.05 4.85 -9.68
CA ASP A 63 17.30 6.24 -10.10
C ASP A 63 16.12 7.17 -9.84
N TRP A 64 16.43 8.41 -9.44
CA TRP A 64 15.46 9.45 -9.09
C TRP A 64 14.47 9.82 -10.21
N HIS A 65 14.84 9.53 -11.47
CA HIS A 65 14.06 9.82 -12.67
C HIS A 65 13.41 8.56 -13.27
N SER A 66 13.39 7.44 -12.54
CA SER A 66 12.84 6.17 -13.03
C SER A 66 11.33 6.07 -12.83
N SER A 67 10.58 5.95 -13.93
CA SER A 67 9.13 5.74 -13.95
C SER A 67 8.65 4.46 -13.26
N GLY A 68 9.56 3.53 -12.92
CA GLY A 68 9.26 2.27 -12.24
C GLY A 68 9.42 2.29 -10.72
N VAL A 69 9.76 3.45 -10.11
CA VAL A 69 10.14 3.54 -8.69
C VAL A 69 9.03 3.08 -7.73
N THR A 70 7.78 3.49 -7.93
CA THR A 70 6.65 3.12 -7.07
C THR A 70 6.43 1.61 -7.05
N THR A 71 6.27 1.04 -8.25
CA THR A 71 6.15 -0.41 -8.48
C THR A 71 7.28 -1.20 -7.83
N THR A 72 8.54 -0.83 -8.12
CA THR A 72 9.69 -1.65 -7.69
C THR A 72 9.94 -1.52 -6.20
N THR A 73 9.75 -0.33 -5.62
CA THR A 73 9.89 -0.10 -4.17
C THR A 73 8.81 -0.85 -3.41
N CYS A 74 7.54 -0.78 -3.81
CA CYS A 74 6.45 -1.55 -3.19
C CYS A 74 6.67 -3.07 -3.31
N GLY A 75 7.14 -3.56 -4.47
CA GLY A 75 7.49 -4.97 -4.65
C GLY A 75 8.65 -5.42 -3.78
N ALA A 76 9.70 -4.61 -3.66
CA ALA A 76 10.86 -4.89 -2.81
C ALA A 76 10.49 -4.89 -1.32
N LEU A 77 9.63 -3.97 -0.88
CA LEU A 77 9.07 -3.93 0.48
C LEU A 77 8.23 -5.18 0.77
N LYS A 78 7.25 -5.49 -0.09
CA LYS A 78 6.36 -6.65 0.06
C LYS A 78 7.14 -7.95 0.20
N GLU A 79 8.06 -8.23 -0.72
CA GLU A 79 8.85 -9.46 -0.70
C GLU A 79 9.97 -9.43 0.36
N GLY A 80 10.45 -8.24 0.75
CA GLY A 80 11.40 -8.07 1.86
C GLY A 80 10.80 -8.48 3.20
N ILE A 81 9.59 -8.03 3.53
CA ILE A 81 8.93 -8.29 4.82
C ILE A 81 8.11 -9.60 4.86
N LYS A 82 8.35 -10.50 3.90
CA LYS A 82 7.70 -11.82 3.81
C LYS A 82 8.16 -12.75 4.94
N GLY A 83 7.20 -13.36 5.63
CA GLY A 83 7.41 -14.16 6.83
C GLY A 83 7.50 -13.36 8.14
N LEU A 84 7.46 -12.02 8.08
CA LEU A 84 7.57 -11.12 9.24
C LEU A 84 6.26 -10.35 9.49
N GLU A 85 5.16 -10.75 8.85
CA GLU A 85 3.92 -9.96 8.79
C GLU A 85 3.26 -9.76 10.16
N LYS A 86 3.25 -10.81 10.97
CA LYS A 86 2.67 -10.81 12.32
C LYS A 86 3.55 -10.08 13.33
N GLU A 87 4.87 -10.19 13.17
CA GLU A 87 5.88 -9.55 14.02
C GLU A 87 5.92 -8.04 13.81
N LEU A 88 5.77 -7.60 12.55
CA LEU A 88 5.73 -6.19 12.18
C LEU A 88 4.30 -5.58 12.23
N GLY A 89 3.25 -6.41 12.27
CA GLY A 89 1.83 -5.99 12.43
C GLY A 89 1.09 -5.57 11.14
N LEU A 90 1.37 -6.19 9.99
CA LEU A 90 1.08 -5.60 8.65
C LEU A 90 0.19 -6.50 7.74
N PHE A 91 -0.95 -5.99 7.22
CA PHE A 91 -1.99 -6.76 6.47
C PHE A 91 -2.79 -5.93 5.41
N ILE A 92 -3.52 -6.55 4.45
CA ILE A 92 -4.76 -6.03 3.80
C ILE A 92 -5.74 -7.17 3.38
N ALA A 93 -6.79 -6.79 2.64
CA ALA A 93 -7.82 -7.65 2.07
C ALA A 93 -8.27 -7.20 0.66
N GLY A 94 -9.10 -8.04 0.00
CA GLY A 94 -9.82 -7.71 -1.25
C GLY A 94 -9.93 -8.87 -2.24
N ALA A 95 -11.04 -8.95 -3.00
CA ALA A 95 -11.16 -9.83 -4.17
C ALA A 95 -10.65 -9.16 -5.47
N PHE A 96 -10.82 -7.84 -5.56
CA PHE A 96 -10.18 -7.00 -6.57
C PHE A 96 -8.67 -6.98 -6.30
N GLY A 97 -7.90 -7.71 -7.13
CA GLY A 97 -6.50 -8.04 -6.82
C GLY A 97 -6.15 -9.52 -6.85
N TYR A 98 -7.13 -10.43 -6.69
CA TYR A 98 -6.86 -11.87 -6.62
C TYR A 98 -6.23 -12.45 -7.92
N HIS A 99 -6.53 -11.80 -9.06
CA HIS A 99 -5.89 -12.05 -10.37
C HIS A 99 -5.31 -10.78 -11.01
N LEU A 100 -5.42 -9.62 -10.35
CA LEU A 100 -4.86 -8.36 -10.80
C LEU A 100 -3.49 -8.16 -10.14
N LYS A 101 -2.47 -7.78 -10.91
CA LYS A 101 -1.19 -7.37 -10.32
C LYS A 101 -1.42 -6.12 -9.47
N GLU A 102 -0.89 -6.08 -8.25
CA GLU A 102 -0.91 -4.91 -7.36
C GLU A 102 -0.48 -3.63 -8.07
N GLU A 103 0.51 -3.74 -8.95
CA GLU A 103 0.99 -2.68 -9.85
C GLU A 103 -0.15 -1.96 -10.57
N SER A 104 -1.16 -2.68 -11.06
CA SER A 104 -2.29 -2.07 -11.78
C SER A 104 -3.22 -1.28 -10.86
N LEU A 105 -3.36 -1.65 -9.59
CA LEU A 105 -4.23 -0.99 -8.61
C LEU A 105 -3.66 0.35 -8.16
N PHE A 106 -2.34 0.42 -7.98
CA PHE A 106 -1.66 1.67 -7.65
C PHE A 106 -1.48 2.57 -8.88
N ARG A 107 -1.23 1.99 -10.07
CA ARG A 107 -0.96 2.76 -11.31
C ARG A 107 -2.19 3.45 -11.91
N THR A 108 -3.41 3.04 -11.57
CA THR A 108 -4.64 3.74 -11.97
C THR A 108 -5.14 4.75 -10.92
N GLY A 109 -4.44 4.92 -9.79
CA GLY A 109 -4.89 5.73 -8.67
C GLY A 109 -6.02 5.10 -7.84
N PHE A 110 -6.32 3.80 -8.05
CA PHE A 110 -7.44 3.11 -7.40
C PHE A 110 -7.20 2.83 -5.90
N LEU A 111 -5.93 2.77 -5.47
CA LEU A 111 -5.56 2.76 -4.05
C LEU A 111 -4.55 3.88 -3.75
N PRO A 112 -4.72 4.65 -2.66
CA PRO A 112 -3.69 5.58 -2.20
C PRO A 112 -2.44 4.81 -1.74
N PRO A 113 -1.25 5.44 -1.74
CA PRO A 113 -0.01 4.80 -1.31
C PRO A 113 0.01 4.57 0.21
N LEU A 114 -0.55 3.44 0.64
CA LEU A 114 -0.51 2.96 2.03
C LEU A 114 0.92 2.60 2.44
N LYS A 115 1.29 2.83 3.71
CA LYS A 115 2.42 2.14 4.36
C LYS A 115 1.90 1.33 5.55
N ASN A 116 2.63 0.28 5.94
CA ASN A 116 2.26 -0.77 6.91
C ASN A 116 0.97 -1.57 6.70
N ALA A 117 0.14 -1.22 5.74
CA ALA A 117 -0.79 -2.18 5.18
C ALA A 117 0.00 -3.16 4.28
N ARG A 118 0.47 -4.32 4.80
CA ARG A 118 1.17 -5.31 3.95
C ARG A 118 0.20 -6.24 3.25
N ILE A 119 0.42 -6.38 1.94
CA ILE A 119 -0.44 -6.97 0.92
C ILE A 119 0.07 -8.35 0.42
N LEU A 120 -0.56 -9.53 0.54
CA LEU A 120 -1.73 -10.04 1.30
C LEU A 120 -3.15 -9.89 0.69
N TYR A 121 -3.93 -10.99 0.68
CA TYR A 121 -5.26 -11.16 0.07
C TYR A 121 -6.07 -12.27 0.79
N VAL A 122 -7.24 -11.94 1.37
CA VAL A 122 -8.13 -12.89 2.08
C VAL A 122 -9.35 -13.36 1.25
N GLY A 123 -9.37 -13.08 -0.06
CA GLY A 123 -10.48 -13.45 -0.95
C GLY A 123 -11.76 -12.66 -0.70
N ASN A 124 -12.92 -13.27 -0.97
CA ASN A 124 -14.24 -12.66 -0.72
C ASN A 124 -14.69 -12.89 0.73
N SER A 125 -14.25 -12.00 1.63
CA SER A 125 -14.59 -12.04 3.05
C SER A 125 -16.08 -11.90 3.36
N SER A 126 -16.88 -11.31 2.47
CA SER A 126 -18.34 -11.19 2.64
C SER A 126 -19.02 -12.55 2.45
N LEU A 127 -18.69 -13.26 1.38
CA LEU A 127 -19.20 -14.62 1.13
C LEU A 127 -18.75 -15.61 2.21
N GLU A 128 -17.45 -15.58 2.55
CA GLU A 128 -16.88 -16.41 3.62
C GLU A 128 -17.54 -16.12 4.98
N GLY A 129 -17.84 -14.85 5.28
CA GLY A 129 -18.57 -14.45 6.48
C GLY A 129 -20.02 -14.96 6.50
N ALA A 130 -20.74 -14.87 5.38
CA ALA A 130 -22.11 -15.37 5.26
C ALA A 130 -22.19 -16.90 5.42
N VAL A 131 -21.26 -17.65 4.84
CA VAL A 131 -21.15 -19.11 5.02
C VAL A 131 -20.90 -19.46 6.50
N ARG A 132 -20.00 -18.73 7.17
CA ARG A 132 -19.72 -18.95 8.61
C ARG A 132 -20.93 -18.66 9.50
N LEU A 133 -21.73 -17.65 9.19
CA LEU A 133 -22.98 -17.34 9.90
C LEU A 133 -24.06 -18.41 9.72
N LEU A 134 -24.20 -18.96 8.51
CA LEU A 134 -25.13 -20.08 8.24
C LEU A 134 -24.74 -21.38 8.95
N LEU A 135 -23.45 -21.57 9.22
CA LEU A 135 -22.90 -22.77 9.88
C LEU A 135 -22.70 -22.61 11.39
N ASN A 136 -22.78 -21.39 11.94
CA ASN A 136 -22.64 -21.11 13.36
C ASN A 136 -23.42 -19.85 13.78
N GLU A 137 -24.54 -20.07 14.46
CA GLU A 137 -25.46 -19.03 14.92
C GLU A 137 -24.87 -18.13 16.03
N GLU A 138 -23.90 -18.61 16.83
CA GLU A 138 -23.22 -17.78 17.85
C GLU A 138 -22.42 -16.62 17.23
N LEU A 139 -22.01 -16.77 15.96
CA LEU A 139 -21.34 -15.70 15.22
C LEU A 139 -22.29 -14.54 14.89
N LEU A 140 -23.62 -14.73 14.94
CA LEU A 140 -24.59 -13.66 14.69
C LEU A 140 -24.49 -12.56 15.75
N SER A 141 -24.50 -12.94 17.03
CA SER A 141 -24.37 -12.02 18.16
C SER A 141 -23.07 -11.22 18.08
N LYS A 142 -21.96 -11.90 17.76
CA LYS A 142 -20.65 -11.27 17.58
C LYS A 142 -20.63 -10.32 16.39
N SER A 143 -21.21 -10.71 15.24
CA SER A 143 -21.28 -9.87 14.04
C SER A 143 -22.10 -8.60 14.28
N VAL A 144 -23.25 -8.71 14.96
CA VAL A 144 -24.08 -7.56 15.37
C VAL A 144 -23.32 -6.64 16.33
N SER A 145 -22.54 -7.20 17.27
CA SER A 145 -21.73 -6.38 18.19
C SER A 145 -20.66 -5.56 17.46
N ILE A 146 -19.97 -6.16 16.46
CA ILE A 146 -18.99 -5.47 15.63
C ILE A 146 -19.67 -4.39 14.79
N ALA A 147 -20.80 -4.71 14.14
CA ALA A 147 -21.55 -3.75 13.33
C ALA A 147 -21.99 -2.51 14.13
N ARG A 148 -22.34 -2.66 15.41
CA ARG A 148 -22.68 -1.54 16.31
C ARG A 148 -21.49 -0.64 16.67
N THR A 149 -20.25 -1.11 16.51
CA THR A 149 -19.04 -0.30 16.70
C THR A 149 -18.58 0.42 15.43
N ALA A 150 -19.12 0.05 14.26
CA ALA A 150 -18.79 0.71 13.01
C ALA A 150 -19.44 2.11 12.96
N GLN A 151 -18.65 3.12 12.58
CA GLN A 151 -19.13 4.48 12.37
C GLN A 151 -19.23 4.76 10.87
N VAL A 152 -20.37 5.31 10.45
CA VAL A 152 -20.57 5.79 9.07
C VAL A 152 -20.08 7.22 8.98
N LEU A 153 -19.24 7.49 7.98
CA LEU A 153 -18.62 8.80 7.75
C LEU A 153 -19.14 9.34 6.40
N GLU A 154 -20.10 10.26 6.46
CA GLU A 154 -20.76 10.84 5.28
C GLU A 154 -19.84 11.85 4.57
N LEU A 155 -19.03 11.34 3.64
CA LEU A 155 -18.08 12.16 2.86
C LEU A 155 -18.77 13.25 2.04
N SER A 156 -20.03 13.03 1.66
CA SER A 156 -20.88 13.98 0.91
C SER A 156 -21.13 15.30 1.65
N GLN A 157 -21.05 15.29 2.99
CA GLN A 157 -21.25 16.46 3.84
C GLN A 157 -19.93 17.08 4.32
N ASN A 158 -18.77 16.57 3.89
CA ASN A 158 -17.47 17.08 4.28
C ASN A 158 -16.90 18.03 3.20
N PRO A 159 -16.81 19.35 3.45
CA PRO A 159 -16.31 20.31 2.47
C PRO A 159 -14.83 20.10 2.09
N GLU A 160 -14.02 19.49 2.95
CA GLU A 160 -12.63 19.16 2.61
C GLU A 160 -12.56 18.04 1.57
N PHE A 161 -13.51 17.10 1.59
CA PHE A 161 -13.53 15.98 0.66
C PHE A 161 -13.77 16.45 -0.78
N GLU A 162 -14.74 17.35 -1.01
CA GLU A 162 -15.01 17.91 -2.34
C GLU A 162 -13.81 18.68 -2.89
N ASN A 163 -13.18 19.52 -2.06
CA ASN A 163 -11.97 20.26 -2.42
C ASN A 163 -10.77 19.35 -2.73
N ILE A 164 -10.56 18.28 -1.94
CA ILE A 164 -9.50 17.30 -2.20
C ILE A 164 -9.78 16.52 -3.49
N PHE A 165 -11.02 16.09 -3.69
CA PHE A 165 -11.46 15.29 -4.84
C PHE A 165 -11.25 16.04 -6.16
N ILE A 166 -11.71 17.30 -6.25
CA ILE A 166 -11.49 18.15 -7.43
C ILE A 166 -9.98 18.35 -7.66
N ARG A 167 -9.20 18.61 -6.60
CA ARG A 167 -7.75 18.84 -6.70
C ARG A 167 -6.97 17.65 -7.26
N VAL A 168 -7.37 16.40 -6.99
CA VAL A 168 -6.71 15.20 -7.55
C VAL A 168 -7.27 14.75 -8.90
N MET A 169 -8.28 15.44 -9.43
CA MET A 169 -8.94 15.11 -10.71
C MET A 169 -8.39 15.89 -11.92
N HIS A 170 -7.49 16.85 -11.74
CA HIS A 170 -6.88 17.61 -12.84
C HIS A 170 -5.69 16.86 -13.46
N PHE A 171 -5.75 16.67 -14.77
CA PHE A 171 -4.77 15.98 -15.62
C PHE A 171 -3.69 16.93 -16.17
#